data_AF-A0A4Q7ZQ61-F1
#
_entry.id   AF-A0A4Q7ZQ61-F1
#
_cell.length_a   1.000
_cell.length_b   1.000
_cell.length_c   1.000
_cell.angle_alpha   90.00
_cell.angle_beta   90.00
_cell.angle_gamma   90.00
#
_symmetry.space_group_name_H-M   'P 1'
#
loop_
_entity.id
_entity.type
_entity.pdbx_description
1 polymer ?
#
loop_
_entity_poly.entity_id
_entity_poly.type
_entity_poly.pdbx_seq_one_letter_code
_entity_poly.pdbx_strand_id
1 'polypeptide(L)'
;MSITSTVLVFVAIPAAIIGVVYGLTFAGSDRGRRDRRYRPGRPYDFQPIWFLAAPERVSPAPAGRAPQALESGVLENAKGERVLPGPVGGASDRW
;
A
#
# COMPACT_ATOMS: atom_id res chain seq x y z
N MET A 1 -49.17 -21.79 5.69
CA MET A 1 -48.19 -21.01 4.91
C MET A 1 -48.33 -21.40 3.44
N SER A 2 -48.32 -20.47 2.49
CA SER A 2 -48.39 -20.81 1.05
C SER A 2 -47.00 -20.99 0.45
N ILE A 3 -46.88 -21.81 -0.60
CA ILE A 3 -45.61 -22.05 -1.32
C ILE A 3 -44.98 -20.72 -1.77
N THR A 4 -45.80 -19.81 -2.29
CA THR A 4 -45.36 -18.46 -2.69
C THR A 4 -44.75 -17.68 -1.52
N SER A 5 -45.37 -17.75 -0.34
CA SER A 5 -44.88 -17.08 0.86
C SER A 5 -43.56 -17.70 1.34
N THR A 6 -43.43 -19.03 1.29
CA THR A 6 -42.19 -19.73 1.63
C THR A 6 -41.04 -19.31 0.70
N VAL A 7 -41.26 -19.29 -0.61
CA VAL A 7 -40.22 -18.91 -1.59
C VAL A 7 -39.82 -17.44 -1.43
N LEU A 8 -40.79 -16.53 -1.25
CA LEU A 8 -40.50 -15.11 -1.06
C LEU A 8 -39.62 -14.87 0.16
N VAL A 9 -39.99 -15.48 1.30
CA VAL A 9 -39.34 -15.21 2.58
C VAL A 9 -37.97 -15.89 2.68
N PHE A 10 -37.85 -17.14 2.25
CA PHE A 10 -36.63 -17.93 2.46
C PHE A 10 -35.64 -17.89 1.30
N VAL A 11 -36.04 -17.39 0.13
CA VAL A 11 -35.15 -17.34 -1.05
C VAL A 11 -35.01 -15.92 -1.56
N ALA A 12 -36.12 -15.25 -1.89
CA ALA A 12 -36.06 -13.95 -2.55
C ALA A 12 -35.50 -12.85 -1.65
N ILE A 13 -35.97 -12.75 -0.40
CA ILE A 13 -35.47 -11.75 0.55
C ILE A 13 -33.97 -11.94 0.85
N PRO A 14 -33.49 -13.15 1.22
CA PRO A 14 -32.05 -13.37 1.42
C PRO A 14 -31.20 -13.06 0.18
N ALA A 15 -31.65 -13.47 -1.01
CA ALA A 15 -30.95 -13.20 -2.26
C ALA A 15 -30.89 -11.69 -2.55
N ALA A 16 -31.96 -10.95 -2.28
CA ALA A 16 -31.98 -9.50 -2.43
C ALA A 16 -31.01 -8.82 -1.45
N ILE A 17 -30.97 -9.26 -0.19
CA ILE A 17 -30.02 -8.73 0.81
C ILE A 17 -28.57 -8.99 0.35
N ILE A 18 -28.25 -10.22 -0.06
CA ILE A 18 -26.93 -10.57 -0.60
C ILE A 18 -26.59 -9.68 -1.81
N GLY A 19 -27.55 -9.50 -2.73
CA GLY A 19 -27.37 -8.65 -3.91
C GLY A 19 -27.08 -7.19 -3.56
N VAL A 20 -27.77 -6.64 -2.57
CA VAL A 20 -27.54 -5.27 -2.07
C VAL A 20 -26.17 -5.16 -1.42
N VAL A 21 -25.81 -6.07 -0.52
CA VAL A 21 -24.50 -6.06 0.15
C VAL A 21 -23.37 -6.21 -0.86
N TYR A 22 -23.51 -7.15 -1.80
CA TYR A 22 -22.58 -7.32 -2.92
C TYR A 22 -22.47 -6.03 -3.74
N GLY A 23 -23.60 -5.47 -4.17
CA GLY A 23 -23.64 -4.23 -4.93
C GLY A 23 -22.93 -3.08 -4.21
N LEU A 24 -23.20 -2.87 -2.93
CA LEU A 24 -22.55 -1.82 -2.14
C LEU A 24 -21.05 -2.07 -1.95
N THR A 25 -20.65 -3.32 -1.69
CA THR A 25 -19.25 -3.71 -1.50
C THR A 25 -18.42 -3.46 -2.77
N PHE A 26 -18.98 -3.80 -3.94
CA PHE A 26 -18.27 -3.71 -5.21
C PHE A 26 -18.51 -2.42 -5.98
N ALA A 27 -19.57 -1.63 -5.68
CA ALA A 27 -19.79 -0.32 -6.28
C ALA A 27 -18.68 0.68 -5.92
N GLY A 28 -18.13 0.58 -4.70
CA GLY A 28 -16.97 1.36 -4.26
C GLY A 28 -15.61 0.73 -4.59
N SER A 29 -15.59 -0.49 -5.18
CA SER A 29 -14.38 -1.11 -5.69
C SER A 29 -14.00 -0.44 -7.01
N ASP A 30 -13.46 0.76 -6.86
CA ASP A 30 -13.00 1.67 -7.88
C ASP A 30 -12.26 0.93 -9.02
N ARG A 31 -12.93 0.82 -10.18
CA ARG A 31 -12.33 0.41 -11.46
C ARG A 31 -11.27 1.41 -11.94
N GLY A 32 -11.18 2.57 -11.29
CA GLY A 32 -10.20 3.64 -11.52
C GLY A 32 -9.07 3.68 -10.49
N ARG A 33 -8.89 2.66 -9.63
CA ARG A 33 -7.67 2.54 -8.80
C ARG A 33 -6.46 2.79 -9.71
N ARG A 34 -5.76 3.92 -9.47
CA ARG A 34 -4.51 4.28 -10.16
C ARG A 34 -3.69 3.01 -10.32
N ASP A 35 -3.32 2.72 -11.57
CA ASP A 35 -2.57 1.52 -11.92
C ASP A 35 -1.46 1.36 -10.88
N ARG A 36 -1.52 0.27 -10.09
CA ARG A 36 -0.55 0.06 -8.99
C ARG A 36 0.86 -0.08 -9.56
N ARG A 37 0.97 -0.26 -10.86
CA ARG A 37 2.20 -0.40 -11.59
C ARG A 37 2.53 0.89 -12.33
N TYR A 38 3.73 1.39 -12.08
CA TYR A 38 4.31 2.43 -12.91
C TYR A 38 4.44 1.96 -14.37
N ARG A 39 4.12 2.82 -15.33
CA ARG A 39 4.32 2.59 -16.76
C ARG A 39 5.39 3.54 -17.29
N PRO A 40 6.44 3.04 -17.97
CA PRO A 40 7.42 3.90 -18.62
C PRO A 40 6.74 4.91 -19.56
N GLY A 41 7.23 6.15 -19.56
CA GLY A 41 6.66 7.26 -20.33
C GLY A 41 5.49 7.99 -19.66
N ARG A 42 5.00 7.53 -18.51
CA ARG A 42 4.06 8.30 -17.66
C ARG A 42 4.83 9.07 -16.58
N PRO A 43 4.32 10.24 -16.13
CA PRO A 43 4.82 10.88 -14.92
C PRO A 43 4.75 9.95 -13.70
N TYR A 44 5.73 10.05 -12.81
CA TYR A 44 5.75 9.29 -11.57
C TYR A 44 5.00 10.05 -10.47
N ASP A 45 3.72 9.72 -10.29
CA ASP A 45 2.84 10.36 -9.29
C ASP A 45 2.69 9.52 -7.99
N PHE A 46 3.52 8.49 -7.83
CA PHE A 46 3.50 7.63 -6.64
C PHE A 46 4.27 8.30 -5.48
N GLN A 47 3.98 7.85 -4.25
CA GLN A 47 4.79 8.27 -3.10
C GLN A 47 6.25 7.86 -3.30
N PRO A 48 7.22 8.64 -2.80
CA PRO A 48 8.63 8.24 -2.76
C PRO A 48 8.78 6.96 -1.93
N ILE A 49 9.52 5.99 -2.45
CA ILE A 49 9.74 4.70 -1.79
C ILE A 49 11.25 4.40 -1.78
N TRP A 50 11.76 3.95 -0.65
CA TRP A 50 13.10 3.42 -0.49
C TRP A 50 13.01 1.95 -0.12
N PHE A 51 13.73 1.10 -0.87
CA PHE A 51 13.86 -0.31 -0.54
C PHE A 51 15.15 -0.51 0.24
N LEU A 52 15.02 -1.05 1.46
CA LEU A 52 16.17 -1.37 2.29
C LEU A 52 16.59 -2.82 2.03
N ALA A 53 17.90 -3.07 1.99
CA ALA A 53 18.46 -4.43 1.98
C ALA A 53 18.26 -5.17 3.32
N ALA A 54 17.78 -4.46 4.35
CA ALA A 54 17.43 -4.97 5.68
C ALA A 54 15.90 -4.87 5.86
N PRO A 55 15.11 -5.81 5.32
CA PRO A 55 13.65 -5.75 5.35
C PRO A 55 13.08 -5.71 6.77
N GLU A 56 13.79 -6.30 7.74
CA GLU A 56 13.44 -6.27 9.17
C GLU A 56 13.46 -4.86 9.79
N ARG A 57 14.17 -3.90 9.17
CA ARG A 57 14.20 -2.49 9.59
C ARG A 57 13.06 -1.67 9.00
N VAL A 58 12.31 -2.24 8.06
CA VAL A 58 11.10 -1.62 7.52
C VAL A 58 9.97 -1.92 8.51
N SER A 59 9.68 -0.95 9.38
CA SER A 59 8.53 -1.06 10.28
C SER A 59 7.25 -1.21 9.44
N PRO A 60 6.41 -2.24 9.67
CA PRO A 60 5.15 -2.38 8.97
C PRO A 60 4.20 -1.28 9.49
N ALA A 61 4.27 -0.10 8.90
CA ALA A 61 3.28 0.93 9.17
C ALA A 61 1.94 0.44 8.62
N PRO A 62 0.87 0.36 9.43
CA PRO A 62 -0.46 0.09 8.91
C PRO A 62 -0.83 1.18 7.89
N ALA A 63 -1.55 0.78 6.84
CA ALA A 63 -1.98 1.69 5.77
C ALA A 63 -2.64 2.96 6.37
N GLY A 64 -2.04 4.12 6.10
CA GLY A 64 -2.53 5.42 6.58
C GLY A 64 -1.73 6.05 7.73
N ARG A 65 -0.69 5.39 8.27
CA ARG A 65 0.24 6.01 9.23
C ARG A 65 1.59 6.32 8.56
N ALA A 66 2.13 7.51 8.83
CA ALA A 66 3.48 7.86 8.38
C ALA A 66 4.48 6.81 8.92
N PRO A 67 5.38 6.28 8.07
CA PRO A 67 6.41 5.36 8.54
C PRO A 67 7.26 6.05 9.61
N GLN A 68 7.68 5.30 10.62
CA GLN A 68 8.66 5.80 11.59
C GLN A 68 9.93 6.19 10.84
N ALA A 69 10.55 7.31 11.24
CA ALA A 69 11.79 7.76 10.64
C ALA A 69 12.86 6.66 10.80
N LEU A 70 13.56 6.34 9.71
CA LEU A 70 14.70 5.45 9.76
C LEU A 70 15.80 6.12 10.59
N GLU A 71 16.26 5.45 11.64
CA GLU A 71 17.42 5.92 12.39
C GLU A 71 18.67 5.83 11.51
N SER A 72 19.42 6.93 11.43
CA SER A 72 20.76 6.89 10.84
C SER A 72 21.69 6.13 11.78
N GLY A 73 22.46 5.18 11.24
CA GLY A 73 23.51 4.53 12.02
C GLY A 73 24.56 5.53 12.50
N VAL A 74 25.15 5.27 13.67
CA VAL A 74 26.31 6.04 14.18
C VAL A 74 27.54 5.62 13.40
N LEU A 75 28.24 6.59 12.81
CA LEU A 75 29.55 6.39 12.20
C LEU A 75 30.61 6.93 13.14
N GLU A 76 31.65 6.16 13.38
CA GLU A 76 32.82 6.57 14.17
C GLU A 76 34.07 6.54 13.29
N ASN A 77 34.94 7.54 13.45
CA ASN A 77 36.25 7.52 12.80
C ASN A 77 37.21 6.60 13.56
N ALA A 78 38.43 6.43 13.03
CA ALA A 78 39.48 5.61 13.67
C ALA A 78 39.89 6.10 15.08
N LYS A 79 39.49 7.31 15.49
CA LYS A 79 39.71 7.88 16.82
C LYS A 79 38.49 7.74 17.75
N GLY A 80 37.42 7.08 17.30
CA GLY A 80 36.18 6.90 18.07
C GLY A 80 35.28 8.13 18.12
N GLU A 81 35.53 9.15 17.30
CA GLU A 81 34.68 10.34 17.25
C GLU A 81 33.51 10.10 16.30
N ARG A 82 32.31 10.58 16.69
CA ARG A 82 31.12 10.51 15.83
C ARG A 82 31.29 11.44 14.63
N VAL A 83 31.14 10.91 13.43
CA VAL A 83 31.26 11.67 12.19
C VAL A 83 29.98 11.59 11.38
N LEU A 84 29.63 12.69 10.72
CA LEU A 84 28.53 12.69 9.76
C LEU A 84 28.94 11.92 8.50
N PRO A 85 28.02 11.17 7.86
CA PRO A 85 28.31 10.54 6.58
C PRO A 85 28.75 11.60 5.56
N GLY A 86 29.97 11.47 5.03
CA GLY A 86 30.45 12.27 3.92
C GLY A 86 30.03 11.68 2.57
N PRO A 87 30.07 12.47 1.48
CA PRO A 87 29.86 11.94 0.14
C PRO A 87 30.97 10.94 -0.20
N VAL A 88 30.59 9.76 -0.69
CA VAL A 88 31.54 8.68 -1.06
C VAL A 88 31.72 8.52 -2.57
N GLY A 89 30.91 9.20 -3.38
CA GLY A 89 30.92 9.12 -4.85
C GLY A 89 29.53 9.18 -5.47
N GLY A 90 29.43 8.91 -6.78
CA GLY A 90 28.16 8.85 -7.51
C GLY A 90 28.30 8.28 -8.92
N ALA A 91 27.22 7.72 -9.46
CA ALA A 91 27.11 7.25 -10.84
C ALA A 91 25.80 7.77 -11.44
N SER A 92 25.81 8.12 -12.72
CA SER A 92 24.63 8.60 -13.45
C SER A 92 24.62 8.09 -14.88
N ASP A 93 23.40 7.95 -15.41
CA ASP A 93 23.15 7.57 -16.80
C ASP A 93 21.80 8.17 -17.25
N ARG A 94 21.49 8.09 -18.54
CA ARG A 94 20.24 8.56 -19.15
C ARG A 94 19.78 7.55 -20.19
N TRP A 95 18.61 6.98 -19.94
CA TRP A 95 17.93 6.02 -20.81
C TRP A 95 17.05 6.72 -21.84
#